data_AF-A0A6G2D6T5-F1
#
_entry.id   AF-A0A6G2D6T5-F1
#
_cell.length_a   1.000
_cell.length_b   1.000
_cell.length_c   1.000
_cell.angle_alpha   90.00
_cell.angle_beta   90.00
_cell.angle_gamma   90.00
#
_symmetry.space_group_name_H-M   'P 1'
#
loop_
_entity.id
_entity.type
_entity.pdbx_description
1 polymer ?
#
loop_
_entity_poly.entity_id
_entity_poly.type
_entity_poly.pdbx_seq_one_letter_code
_entity_poly.pdbx_strand_id
1 'polypeptide(L)'
;MRWDYGQIFKEIRKSKGLTQQDVCGQVIHRTTLTNIEHGKVIPSFENMVFLLEQIDMSLAEFKYICNEYHPSKRRDIIVESQNPSTFQDTRKMVELTEKCQKYLKTHHDVPIQNIYRHTKIVTELRTKGFKNNHVLKDLSEEIWDYLEPMDTWYISDLKLLGTILFFFPSENLPLLIDRIMKTIEKYKYFRETKAFLSSFLA
;
A
#
# COMPACT_ATOMS: atom_id res chain seq x y z
N MET A 1 -11.53 10.13 9.82
CA MET A 1 -11.17 10.82 8.56
C MET A 1 -12.28 11.82 8.28
N ARG A 2 -12.01 13.12 8.18
CA ARG A 2 -13.08 14.08 7.87
C ARG A 2 -12.57 15.22 7.00
N TRP A 3 -11.97 14.86 5.87
CA TRP A 3 -11.84 15.79 4.76
C TRP A 3 -13.17 15.80 4.01
N ASP A 4 -13.71 16.98 3.74
CA ASP A 4 -14.88 17.10 2.87
C ASP A 4 -14.42 16.96 1.41
N TYR A 5 -14.29 15.71 0.96
CA TYR A 5 -13.88 15.37 -0.40
C TYR A 5 -14.72 16.11 -1.46
N GLY A 6 -16.01 16.30 -1.18
CA GLY A 6 -16.91 17.02 -2.06
C GLY A 6 -16.56 18.49 -2.16
N GLN A 7 -16.31 19.14 -1.03
CA GLN A 7 -15.88 20.54 -1.01
C GLN A 7 -14.53 20.73 -1.72
N ILE A 8 -13.56 19.85 -1.47
CA ILE A 8 -12.23 19.93 -2.11
C ILE A 8 -12.36 19.74 -3.62
N PHE A 9 -13.16 18.77 -4.07
CA PHE A 9 -13.46 18.60 -5.49
C PHE A 9 -14.08 19.86 -6.10
N LYS A 10 -15.07 20.46 -5.42
CA LYS A 10 -15.72 21.71 -5.85
C LYS A 10 -14.72 22.85 -6.03
N GLU A 11 -13.81 23.01 -5.09
CA GLU A 11 -12.77 24.04 -5.12
C GLU A 11 -11.83 23.85 -6.32
N ILE A 12 -11.36 22.61 -6.56
CA ILE A 12 -10.52 22.27 -7.71
C ILE A 12 -11.25 22.47 -9.03
N ARG A 13 -12.50 21.98 -9.14
CA ARG A 13 -13.30 22.13 -10.36
C ARG A 13 -13.48 23.61 -10.71
N LYS A 14 -13.82 24.44 -9.71
CA LYS A 14 -14.00 25.88 -9.90
C LYS A 14 -12.71 26.59 -10.25
N SER A 15 -11.57 26.21 -9.65
CA SER A 15 -10.26 26.81 -10.00
C SER A 15 -9.84 26.48 -11.43
N LYS A 16 -10.24 25.33 -11.96
CA LYS A 16 -10.09 24.95 -13.38
C LYS A 16 -11.12 25.62 -14.31
N GLY A 17 -12.02 26.45 -13.78
CA GLY A 17 -13.05 27.15 -14.57
C GLY A 17 -14.17 26.24 -15.10
N LEU A 18 -14.29 25.01 -14.61
CA LEU A 18 -15.27 24.03 -15.06
C LEU A 18 -16.60 24.21 -14.34
N THR A 19 -17.71 24.11 -15.07
CA THR A 19 -19.06 24.06 -14.51
C THR A 19 -19.41 22.64 -14.04
N GLN A 20 -20.51 22.51 -13.30
CA GLN A 20 -21.04 21.17 -12.97
C GLN A 20 -21.47 20.42 -14.22
N GLN A 21 -21.95 21.12 -15.26
CA GLN A 21 -22.38 20.47 -16.50
C GLN A 21 -21.19 19.86 -17.25
N ASP A 22 -20.06 20.55 -17.27
CA ASP A 22 -18.83 20.10 -17.94
C ASP A 22 -18.33 18.77 -17.36
N VAL A 23 -18.37 18.63 -16.03
CA VAL A 23 -17.85 17.42 -15.35
C VAL A 23 -18.91 16.33 -15.12
N CYS A 24 -20.20 16.65 -15.25
CA CYS A 24 -21.27 15.65 -15.09
C CYS A 24 -21.54 14.88 -16.38
N GLY A 25 -21.44 15.55 -17.54
CA GLY A 25 -21.85 15.00 -18.82
C GLY A 25 -23.27 14.42 -18.77
N GLN A 26 -23.43 13.19 -19.25
CA GLN A 26 -24.67 12.40 -19.16
C GLN A 26 -24.60 11.31 -18.08
N VAL A 27 -23.48 11.21 -17.36
CA VAL A 27 -23.19 10.10 -16.43
C VAL A 27 -23.73 10.40 -15.03
N ILE A 28 -23.55 11.62 -14.55
CA ILE A 28 -23.96 12.04 -13.20
C ILE A 28 -24.99 13.15 -13.29
N HIS A 29 -26.12 12.99 -12.62
CA HIS A 29 -27.11 14.07 -12.54
C HIS A 29 -26.56 15.26 -11.73
N ARG A 30 -26.79 16.50 -12.18
CA ARG A 30 -26.25 17.71 -11.53
C ARG A 30 -26.65 17.87 -10.06
N THR A 31 -27.84 17.41 -9.68
CA THR A 31 -28.26 17.43 -8.27
C THR A 31 -27.44 16.48 -7.42
N THR A 32 -27.01 15.34 -7.97
CA THR A 32 -26.11 14.40 -7.31
C THR A 32 -24.75 15.04 -7.08
N LEU A 33 -24.15 15.66 -8.12
CA LEU A 33 -22.89 16.38 -7.95
C LEU A 33 -23.04 17.54 -6.94
N THR A 34 -24.16 18.26 -6.96
CA THR A 34 -24.43 19.30 -5.96
C THR A 34 -24.44 18.72 -4.55
N ASN A 35 -25.08 17.58 -4.32
CA ASN A 35 -25.10 16.95 -3.01
C ASN A 35 -23.71 16.43 -2.59
N ILE A 36 -22.93 15.91 -3.53
CA ILE A 36 -21.53 15.53 -3.29
C ILE A 36 -20.73 16.76 -2.86
N GLU A 37 -20.76 17.85 -3.64
CA GLU A 37 -20.02 19.09 -3.39
C GLU A 37 -20.39 19.83 -2.09
N HIS A 38 -21.48 19.43 -1.44
CA HIS A 38 -21.91 19.95 -0.13
C HIS A 38 -21.80 18.90 0.98
N GLY A 39 -21.09 17.79 0.75
CA GLY A 39 -20.88 16.73 1.74
C GLY A 39 -22.14 15.96 2.14
N LYS A 40 -23.25 16.11 1.39
CA LYS A 40 -24.53 15.44 1.67
C LYS A 40 -24.56 14.00 1.16
N VAL A 41 -23.75 13.70 0.15
CA VAL A 41 -23.65 12.39 -0.49
C VAL A 41 -22.18 12.02 -0.65
N ILE A 42 -21.82 10.80 -0.27
CA ILE A 42 -20.52 10.22 -0.59
C ILE A 42 -20.63 9.59 -1.98
N PRO A 43 -19.77 9.95 -2.95
CA PRO A 43 -19.81 9.36 -4.28
C PRO A 43 -19.46 7.87 -4.22
N SER A 44 -20.06 7.07 -5.11
CA SER A 44 -19.54 5.73 -5.39
C SER A 44 -18.11 5.82 -5.93
N PHE A 45 -17.35 4.72 -5.84
CA PHE A 45 -16.01 4.67 -6.40
C PHE A 45 -15.98 5.04 -7.89
N GLU A 46 -16.92 4.48 -8.67
CA GLU A 46 -17.09 4.77 -10.10
C GLU A 46 -17.34 6.26 -10.36
N ASN A 47 -18.26 6.87 -9.62
CA ASN A 47 -18.56 8.30 -9.77
C ASN A 47 -17.36 9.17 -9.40
N MET A 48 -16.61 8.81 -8.36
CA MET A 48 -15.42 9.56 -7.96
C MET A 48 -14.34 9.47 -9.05
N VAL A 49 -14.08 8.27 -9.58
CA VAL A 49 -13.11 8.08 -10.67
C VAL A 49 -13.52 8.90 -11.89
N PHE A 50 -14.76 8.78 -12.33
CA PHE A 50 -15.29 9.55 -13.45
C PHE A 50 -15.11 11.06 -13.26
N LEU A 51 -15.51 11.59 -12.11
CA LEU A 51 -15.39 13.02 -11.80
C LEU A 51 -13.93 13.50 -11.81
N LEU A 52 -13.01 12.69 -11.28
CA LEU A 52 -11.58 12.99 -11.27
C LEU A 52 -10.98 12.98 -12.69
N GLU A 53 -11.39 12.06 -13.55
CA GLU A 53 -11.00 12.05 -14.96
C GLU A 53 -11.48 13.30 -15.70
N GLN A 54 -12.70 13.79 -15.41
CA GLN A 54 -13.20 15.02 -16.03
C GLN A 54 -12.41 16.27 -15.66
N ILE A 55 -11.72 16.25 -14.52
CA ILE A 55 -10.86 17.35 -14.08
C ILE A 55 -9.37 17.04 -14.32
N ASP A 56 -9.03 16.02 -15.11
CA ASP A 56 -7.65 15.58 -15.38
C ASP A 56 -6.83 15.46 -14.07
N MET A 57 -7.31 14.61 -13.16
CA MET A 57 -6.67 14.39 -11.87
C MET A 57 -6.69 12.92 -11.51
N SER A 58 -5.56 12.40 -11.06
CA SER A 58 -5.51 11.03 -10.55
C SER A 58 -6.09 10.93 -9.13
N LEU A 59 -6.64 9.78 -8.76
CA LEU A 59 -7.06 9.52 -7.37
C LEU A 59 -5.91 9.69 -6.36
N ALA A 60 -4.67 9.38 -6.78
CA ALA A 60 -3.49 9.53 -5.94
C ALA A 60 -3.19 11.00 -5.63
N GLU A 61 -3.22 11.86 -6.65
CA GLU A 61 -3.04 13.30 -6.52
C GLU A 61 -4.18 13.94 -5.71
N PHE A 62 -5.43 13.59 -6.02
CA PHE A 62 -6.58 14.10 -5.27
C PHE A 62 -6.46 13.80 -3.77
N LYS A 63 -6.06 12.56 -3.41
CA LYS A 63 -5.83 12.19 -2.01
C LYS A 63 -4.68 12.97 -1.35
N TYR A 64 -3.68 13.38 -2.13
CA TYR A 64 -2.58 14.22 -1.64
C TYR A 64 -3.05 15.64 -1.34
N ILE A 65 -3.84 16.24 -2.24
CA ILE A 65 -4.47 17.55 -2.03
C ILE A 65 -5.41 17.50 -0.82
N CYS A 66 -6.19 16.43 -0.70
CA CYS A 66 -7.06 16.22 0.45
C CYS A 66 -6.31 16.13 1.77
N ASN A 67 -5.00 15.88 1.77
CA ASN A 67 -4.18 15.89 2.98
C ASN A 67 -3.38 17.19 3.08
N GLU A 68 -3.95 18.31 2.66
CA GLU A 68 -3.36 19.66 2.67
C GLU A 68 -2.00 19.74 1.97
N TYR A 69 -1.82 19.01 0.87
CA TYR A 69 -0.52 18.92 0.18
C TYR A 69 0.62 18.41 1.08
N HIS A 70 0.30 17.68 2.14
CA HIS A 70 1.26 16.98 2.97
C HIS A 70 1.13 15.47 2.74
N PRO A 71 2.23 14.70 2.82
CA PRO A 71 2.12 13.26 2.99
C PRO A 71 1.36 12.94 4.30
N SER A 72 0.51 11.91 4.27
CA SER A 72 -0.05 11.38 5.51
C SER A 72 1.02 10.58 6.26
N LYS A 73 0.92 10.45 7.59
CA LYS A 73 1.80 9.57 8.39
C LYS A 73 1.90 8.15 7.80
N ARG A 74 0.79 7.65 7.25
CA ARG A 74 0.73 6.38 6.52
C ARG A 74 1.59 6.40 5.27
N ARG A 75 1.53 7.47 4.48
CA ARG A 75 2.34 7.66 3.27
C ARG A 75 3.82 7.78 3.62
N ASP A 76 4.18 8.48 4.69
CA ASP A 76 5.57 8.59 5.15
C ASP A 76 6.17 7.21 5.43
N ILE A 77 5.46 6.38 6.20
CA ILE A 77 5.88 5.00 6.47
C ILE A 77 6.04 4.20 5.17
N ILE A 78 5.09 4.31 4.25
CA ILE A 78 5.15 3.58 2.96
C ILE A 78 6.36 4.03 2.13
N VAL A 79 6.57 5.33 1.98
CA VAL A 79 7.69 5.88 1.20
C VAL A 79 9.02 5.48 1.82
N GLU A 80 9.14 5.59 3.14
CA GLU A 80 10.35 5.20 3.86
C GLU A 80 10.63 3.70 3.76
N SER A 81 9.59 2.85 3.79
CA SER A 81 9.70 1.40 3.58
C SER A 81 10.09 1.00 2.16
N GLN A 82 10.03 1.91 1.20
CA GLN A 82 10.41 1.68 -0.19
C GLN A 82 11.77 2.29 -0.53
N ASN A 83 12.34 3.09 0.37
CA ASN A 83 13.61 3.77 0.15
C ASN A 83 14.79 2.81 0.36
N PRO A 84 15.62 2.53 -0.66
CA PRO A 84 16.76 1.61 -0.54
C PRO A 84 17.72 1.97 0.59
N SER A 85 17.88 3.26 0.90
CA SER A 85 18.77 3.71 1.99
C SER A 85 18.27 3.30 3.38
N THR A 86 16.96 3.11 3.56
CA THR A 86 16.38 2.56 4.80
C THR A 86 16.81 1.11 5.00
N PHE A 87 16.86 0.34 3.91
CA PHE A 87 17.30 -1.05 3.96
C PHE A 87 18.79 -1.18 4.21
N GLN A 88 19.63 -0.21 3.87
CA GLN A 88 21.08 -0.34 4.09
C GLN A 88 21.51 0.05 5.51
N ASP A 89 20.65 0.74 6.27
CA ASP A 89 20.97 1.27 7.60
C ASP A 89 20.10 0.62 8.69
N THR A 90 20.73 -0.13 9.60
CA THR A 90 20.03 -0.77 10.72
C THR A 90 19.33 0.24 11.62
N ARG A 91 19.88 1.46 11.83
CA ARG A 91 19.22 2.49 12.65
C ARG A 91 17.92 2.96 12.01
N LYS A 92 17.95 3.25 10.71
CA LYS A 92 16.72 3.63 9.97
C LYS A 92 15.67 2.52 9.98
N MET A 93 16.09 1.25 9.93
CA MET A 93 15.16 0.11 10.04
C MET A 93 14.48 0.06 11.41
N VAL A 94 15.22 0.33 12.49
CA VAL A 94 14.67 0.43 13.85
C VAL A 94 13.70 1.61 13.95
N GLU A 95 14.09 2.79 13.45
CA GLU A 95 13.22 3.98 13.42
C GLU A 95 11.91 3.72 12.65
N LEU A 96 11.98 3.05 11.49
CA LEU A 96 10.80 2.65 10.73
C LEU A 96 9.92 1.66 11.51
N THR A 97 10.52 0.72 12.22
CA THR A 97 9.81 -0.22 13.10
C THR A 97 9.01 0.52 14.18
N GLU A 98 9.63 1.49 14.84
CA GLU A 98 8.99 2.33 15.85
C GLU A 98 7.87 3.21 15.27
N LYS A 99 8.09 3.80 14.08
CA LYS A 99 7.07 4.57 13.36
C LYS A 99 5.83 3.72 13.06
N CYS A 100 6.03 2.50 12.56
CA CYS A 100 4.93 1.57 12.31
C CYS A 100 4.19 1.22 13.61
N GLN A 101 4.92 0.85 14.66
CA GLN A 101 4.32 0.52 15.95
C GLN A 101 3.49 1.69 16.51
N LYS A 102 4.02 2.92 16.46
CA LYS A 102 3.31 4.12 16.91
C LYS A 102 2.06 4.39 16.09
N TYR A 103 2.10 4.19 14.78
CA TYR A 103 0.94 4.37 13.90
C TYR A 103 -0.16 3.35 14.20
N LEU A 104 0.21 2.07 14.35
CA LEU A 104 -0.70 0.95 14.57
C LEU A 104 -1.40 0.98 15.94
N LYS A 105 -0.89 1.74 16.92
CA LYS A 105 -1.58 1.97 18.21
C LYS A 105 -2.94 2.66 18.05
N THR A 106 -3.14 3.43 16.99
CA THR A 106 -4.36 4.22 16.77
C THR A 106 -5.04 3.94 15.42
N HIS A 107 -4.46 3.05 14.61
CA HIS A 107 -4.95 2.73 13.27
C HIS A 107 -4.93 1.22 13.04
N HIS A 108 -6.01 0.71 12.47
CA HIS A 108 -6.04 -0.64 11.92
C HIS A 108 -5.64 -0.58 10.44
N ASP A 109 -4.42 -1.03 10.11
CA ASP A 109 -3.87 -0.94 8.75
C ASP A 109 -2.98 -2.15 8.43
N VAL A 110 -3.56 -3.11 7.70
CA VAL A 110 -2.88 -4.37 7.34
C VAL A 110 -1.58 -4.14 6.55
N PRO A 111 -1.53 -3.28 5.52
CA PRO A 111 -0.26 -2.93 4.87
C PRO A 111 0.82 -2.42 5.83
N ILE A 112 0.49 -1.54 6.77
CA ILE A 112 1.49 -1.05 7.75
C ILE A 112 1.88 -2.15 8.75
N GLN A 113 0.96 -3.04 9.12
CA GLN A 113 1.27 -4.23 9.93
C GLN A 113 2.28 -5.15 9.20
N ASN A 114 2.14 -5.31 7.89
CA ASN A 114 3.07 -6.13 7.11
C ASN A 114 4.45 -5.46 6.98
N ILE A 115 4.51 -4.13 6.84
CA ILE A 115 5.78 -3.39 6.92
C ILE A 115 6.41 -3.60 8.29
N TYR A 116 5.64 -3.49 9.37
CA TYR A 116 6.13 -3.69 10.74
C TYR A 116 6.72 -5.10 10.95
N ARG A 117 6.02 -6.14 10.48
CA ARG A 117 6.51 -7.53 10.52
C ARG A 117 7.85 -7.67 9.78
N HIS A 118 7.92 -7.15 8.56
CA HIS A 118 9.14 -7.13 7.76
C HIS A 118 10.29 -6.42 8.50
N THR A 119 10.07 -5.21 9.03
CA THR A 119 11.13 -4.46 9.69
C THR A 119 11.60 -5.13 10.98
N LYS A 120 10.71 -5.82 11.72
CA LYS A 120 11.08 -6.66 12.87
C LYS A 120 12.01 -7.80 12.47
N ILE A 121 11.65 -8.57 11.44
CA ILE A 121 12.49 -9.68 10.95
C ILE A 121 13.87 -9.18 10.54
N VAL A 122 13.92 -8.12 9.73
CA VAL A 122 15.19 -7.58 9.24
C VAL A 122 16.04 -7.03 10.39
N THR A 123 15.43 -6.35 11.35
CA THR A 123 16.16 -5.83 12.53
C THR A 123 16.69 -6.96 13.40
N GLU A 124 15.86 -7.98 13.69
CA GLU A 124 16.25 -9.14 14.50
C GLU A 124 17.40 -9.92 13.83
N LEU A 125 17.28 -10.18 12.53
CA LEU A 125 18.32 -10.83 11.74
C LEU A 125 19.65 -10.06 11.77
N ARG A 126 19.62 -8.72 11.67
CA ARG A 126 20.84 -7.90 11.66
C ARG A 126 21.50 -7.75 13.03
N THR A 127 20.71 -7.74 14.09
CA THR A 127 21.20 -7.46 15.44
C THR A 127 21.62 -8.72 16.17
N LYS A 128 20.93 -9.85 15.96
CA LYS A 128 21.20 -11.12 16.66
C LYS A 128 21.63 -12.26 15.74
N GLY A 129 21.57 -12.07 14.43
CA GLY A 129 21.96 -13.09 13.46
C GLY A 129 20.94 -14.23 13.36
N PHE A 130 21.29 -15.22 12.53
CA PHE A 130 20.43 -16.38 12.24
C PHE A 130 20.57 -17.53 13.26
N LYS A 131 21.79 -17.79 13.74
CA LYS A 131 22.09 -18.97 14.57
C LYS A 131 21.44 -18.84 15.96
N ASN A 132 20.70 -19.88 16.36
CA ASN A 132 20.00 -19.98 17.65
C ASN A 132 19.03 -18.81 17.92
N ASN A 133 18.47 -18.22 16.87
CA ASN A 133 17.54 -17.11 17.00
C ASN A 133 16.07 -17.57 16.98
N HIS A 134 15.57 -17.95 18.16
CA HIS A 134 14.17 -18.39 18.33
C HIS A 134 13.17 -17.26 18.02
N VAL A 135 13.51 -16.01 18.34
CA VAL A 135 12.63 -14.86 18.03
C VAL A 135 12.46 -14.69 16.52
N LEU A 136 13.54 -14.80 15.75
CA LEU A 136 13.47 -14.75 14.29
C LEU A 136 12.60 -15.87 13.71
N LYS A 137 12.70 -17.07 14.30
CA LYS A 137 11.88 -18.22 13.93
C LYS A 137 10.40 -17.94 14.18
N ASP A 138 10.04 -17.53 15.40
CA ASP A 138 8.64 -17.24 15.78
C ASP A 138 8.03 -16.13 14.89
N LEU A 139 8.80 -15.09 14.56
CA LEU A 139 8.36 -14.03 13.65
C LEU A 139 8.13 -14.54 12.22
N SER A 140 8.95 -15.49 11.77
CA SER A 140 8.82 -16.07 10.43
C SER A 140 7.61 -16.99 10.34
N GLU A 141 7.36 -17.78 11.40
CA GLU A 141 6.17 -18.62 11.55
C GLU A 141 4.88 -17.78 11.58
N GLU A 142 4.85 -16.66 12.33
CA GLU A 142 3.69 -15.74 12.35
C GLU A 142 3.32 -15.25 10.94
N ILE A 143 4.32 -14.93 10.12
CA ILE A 143 4.09 -14.49 8.73
C ILE A 143 3.61 -15.68 7.88
N TRP A 144 4.18 -16.86 8.07
CA TRP A 144 3.77 -18.04 7.33
C TRP A 144 2.32 -18.43 7.63
N ASP A 145 1.94 -18.50 8.91
CA ASP A 145 0.57 -18.81 9.35
C ASP A 145 -0.46 -17.83 8.76
N TYR A 146 -0.04 -16.58 8.51
CA TYR A 146 -0.85 -15.58 7.83
C TYR A 146 -0.96 -15.81 6.32
N LEU A 147 0.11 -16.25 5.65
CA LEU A 147 0.18 -16.40 4.19
C LEU A 147 -0.29 -17.77 3.66
N GLU A 148 -0.05 -18.83 4.42
CA GLU A 148 -0.35 -20.22 4.06
C GLU A 148 -1.82 -20.45 3.65
N PRO A 149 -2.83 -20.02 4.43
CA PRO A 149 -4.23 -20.33 4.14
C PRO A 149 -4.80 -19.55 2.96
N MET A 150 -4.06 -18.60 2.39
CA MET A 150 -4.53 -17.84 1.24
C MET A 150 -4.65 -18.75 0.01
N ASP A 151 -5.68 -18.59 -0.81
CA ASP A 151 -5.79 -19.31 -2.08
C ASP A 151 -4.96 -18.68 -3.20
N THR A 152 -4.86 -17.35 -3.20
CA THR A 152 -4.15 -16.56 -4.22
C THR A 152 -3.29 -15.51 -3.56
N TRP A 153 -2.02 -15.46 -3.95
CA TRP A 153 -1.12 -14.37 -3.56
C TRP A 153 -1.14 -13.24 -4.59
N TYR A 154 -1.08 -12.01 -4.08
CA TYR A 154 -0.88 -10.78 -4.81
C TYR A 154 0.53 -10.22 -4.54
N ILE A 155 0.88 -9.11 -5.18
CA ILE A 155 2.24 -8.52 -5.06
C ILE A 155 2.61 -8.16 -3.62
N SER A 156 1.67 -7.68 -2.80
CA SER A 156 1.92 -7.41 -1.38
C SER A 156 2.32 -8.66 -0.62
N ASP A 157 1.73 -9.80 -0.98
CA ASP A 157 1.94 -11.08 -0.30
C ASP A 157 3.27 -11.68 -0.74
N LEU A 158 3.63 -11.53 -2.03
CA LEU A 158 4.98 -11.90 -2.50
C LEU A 158 6.07 -11.06 -1.82
N LYS A 159 5.84 -9.77 -1.62
CA LYS A 159 6.77 -8.91 -0.87
C LYS A 159 6.95 -9.42 0.55
N LEU A 160 5.87 -9.79 1.23
CA LEU A 160 5.91 -10.31 2.58
C LEU A 160 6.53 -11.72 2.63
N LEU A 161 6.23 -12.59 1.66
CA LEU A 161 6.84 -13.91 1.54
C LEU A 161 8.36 -13.82 1.35
N GLY A 162 8.82 -12.88 0.52
CA GLY A 162 10.25 -12.61 0.31
C GLY A 162 11.00 -12.35 1.63
N THR A 163 10.31 -11.84 2.65
CA THR A 163 10.90 -11.57 3.96
C THR A 163 11.19 -12.81 4.78
N ILE A 164 10.54 -13.94 4.48
CA ILE A 164 10.68 -15.21 5.19
C ILE A 164 11.14 -16.34 4.27
N LEU A 165 11.52 -16.08 3.01
CA LEU A 165 11.98 -17.14 2.10
C LEU A 165 13.15 -17.94 2.68
N PHE A 166 14.04 -17.30 3.45
CA PHE A 166 15.17 -17.95 4.12
C PHE A 166 14.75 -18.96 5.20
N PHE A 167 13.52 -18.88 5.71
CA PHE A 167 13.01 -19.74 6.77
C PHE A 167 12.60 -21.13 6.24
N PHE A 168 12.26 -21.25 4.96
CA PHE A 168 11.81 -22.51 4.39
C PHE A 168 12.96 -23.49 4.10
N PRO A 169 12.81 -24.78 4.45
CA PRO A 169 13.76 -25.80 4.02
C PRO A 169 13.70 -25.97 2.49
N SER A 170 14.82 -26.39 1.90
CA SER A 170 14.96 -26.53 0.44
C SER A 170 13.92 -27.48 -0.18
N GLU A 171 13.45 -28.45 0.58
CA GLU A 171 12.43 -29.43 0.16
C GLU A 171 11.04 -28.81 -0.05
N ASN A 172 10.71 -27.72 0.66
CA ASN A 172 9.42 -27.05 0.54
C ASN A 172 9.41 -25.97 -0.55
N LEU A 173 10.58 -25.51 -0.99
CA LEU A 173 10.72 -24.44 -1.99
C LEU A 173 10.05 -24.75 -3.34
N PRO A 174 10.11 -25.98 -3.92
CA PRO A 174 9.49 -26.25 -5.22
C PRO A 174 7.98 -25.96 -5.27
N LEU A 175 7.25 -26.28 -4.21
CA LEU A 175 5.80 -26.02 -4.12
C LEU A 175 5.50 -24.51 -4.01
N LEU A 176 6.32 -23.77 -3.26
CA LEU A 176 6.21 -22.32 -3.18
C LEU A 176 6.53 -21.65 -4.53
N ILE A 177 7.58 -22.12 -5.22
CA ILE A 177 8.02 -21.56 -6.50
C ILE A 177 6.91 -21.65 -7.54
N ASP A 178 6.22 -22.78 -7.69
CA ASP A 178 5.11 -22.90 -8.65
C ASP A 178 4.02 -21.85 -8.37
N ARG A 179 3.66 -21.66 -7.10
CA ARG A 179 2.66 -20.68 -6.69
C ARG A 179 3.13 -19.24 -6.93
N ILE A 180 4.39 -18.93 -6.61
CA ILE A 180 5.02 -17.64 -6.90
C ILE A 180 4.95 -17.36 -8.40
N MET A 181 5.42 -18.29 -9.23
CA MET A 181 5.50 -18.12 -10.69
C MET A 181 4.12 -17.89 -11.31
N LYS A 182 3.10 -18.63 -10.85
CA LYS A 182 1.70 -18.40 -11.26
C LYS A 182 1.21 -16.99 -10.93
N THR A 183 1.60 -16.44 -9.77
CA THR A 183 1.28 -15.05 -9.43
C THR A 183 2.03 -14.08 -10.34
N ILE A 184 3.35 -14.25 -10.51
CA ILE A 184 4.18 -13.37 -11.34
C ILE A 184 3.64 -13.27 -12.77
N GLU A 185 3.22 -14.39 -13.34
CA GLU A 185 2.68 -14.45 -14.71
C GLU A 185 1.42 -13.57 -14.88
N LYS A 186 0.56 -13.47 -13.85
CA LYS A 186 -0.63 -12.60 -13.87
C LYS A 186 -0.27 -11.10 -13.96
N TYR A 187 0.93 -10.73 -13.54
CA TYR A 187 1.40 -9.34 -13.48
C TYR A 187 2.36 -8.95 -14.61
N LYS A 188 2.61 -9.83 -15.59
CA LYS A 188 3.58 -9.58 -16.68
C LYS A 188 3.35 -8.28 -17.47
N TYR A 189 2.12 -7.80 -17.54
CA TYR A 189 1.75 -6.57 -18.24
C TYR A 189 1.53 -5.37 -17.31
N PHE A 190 1.61 -5.55 -15.99
CA PHE A 190 1.41 -4.47 -15.02
C PHE A 190 2.76 -3.82 -14.68
N ARG A 191 3.10 -2.77 -15.45
CA ARG A 191 4.44 -2.13 -15.46
C ARG A 191 4.93 -1.71 -14.08
N GLU A 192 4.02 -1.29 -13.22
CA GLU A 192 4.24 -0.83 -11.85
C GLU A 192 4.90 -1.89 -10.97
N THR A 193 4.78 -3.16 -11.33
CA THR A 193 5.36 -4.28 -10.58
C THR A 193 6.67 -4.77 -11.17
N LYS A 194 7.04 -4.34 -12.38
CA LYS A 194 8.18 -4.87 -13.13
C LYS A 194 9.49 -4.78 -12.35
N ALA A 195 9.78 -3.62 -11.75
CA ALA A 195 11.01 -3.42 -10.98
C ALA A 195 11.10 -4.38 -9.77
N PHE A 196 10.00 -4.55 -9.04
CA PHE A 196 9.93 -5.49 -7.92
C PHE A 196 10.10 -6.93 -8.39
N LEU A 197 9.35 -7.36 -9.40
CA LEU A 197 9.40 -8.72 -9.92
C LEU A 197 10.79 -9.09 -10.44
N SER A 198 11.48 -8.16 -11.12
CA SER A 198 12.87 -8.37 -11.53
C SER A 198 13.83 -8.53 -10.33
N SER A 199 13.66 -7.75 -9.26
CA SER A 199 14.49 -7.90 -8.05
C SER A 199 14.18 -9.16 -7.23
N PHE A 200 12.95 -9.64 -7.28
CA PHE A 200 12.51 -10.81 -6.51
C PHE A 200 13.02 -12.13 -7.11
N LEU A 201 13.21 -12.15 -8.43
CA LEU A 201 13.68 -13.32 -9.20
C LEU A 201 15.22 -13.38 -9.35
N ALA A 202 15.94 -12.33 -8.95
CA ALA A 202 17.40 -12.21 -9.08
C ALA A 202 18.10 -12.76 -7.84
#